data_AF-A0A7S1C192-F1
#
_entry.id   AF-A0A7S1C192-F1
#
_cell.length_a   1.000
_cell.length_b   1.000
_cell.length_c   1.000
_cell.angle_alpha   90.00
_cell.angle_beta   90.00
_cell.angle_gamma   90.00
#
_symmetry.space_group_name_H-M   'P 1'
#
loop_
_entity.id
_entity.type
_entity.pdbx_description
1 polymer ?
#
loop_
_entity_poly.entity_id
_entity_poly.type
_entity_poly.pdbx_seq_one_letter_code
_entity_poly.pdbx_strand_id
1 'polypeptide(L)'
;EFAAAVGFGIVFGINAGPGPRKPSSGAKNTTAGAWVPDNARELMNYTSAMGYPVVGYELGNEPDQYASVFASLNFSLSSEQYVRDAAAFVALTRSVNTSLLTVGPDMNFIPIVGDFFMLESMLPYAQAHNVSWDVVTWHFY
;
A
#
# COMPACT_ATOMS: atom_id res chain seq x y z
N GLU A 1 -2.85 7.66 21.53
CA GLU A 1 -2.80 8.72 22.57
C GLU A 1 -2.20 10.03 22.07
N PHE A 2 -0.95 10.05 21.59
CA PHE A 2 -0.31 11.28 21.06
C PHE A 2 -1.18 12.07 20.07
N ALA A 3 -1.61 11.44 18.96
CA ALA A 3 -2.40 12.11 17.93
C ALA A 3 -3.71 12.72 18.48
N ALA A 4 -4.41 11.98 19.35
CA ALA A 4 -5.62 12.48 20.00
C ALA A 4 -5.34 13.69 20.91
N ALA A 5 -4.25 13.65 21.69
CA ALA A 5 -3.87 14.73 22.60
C ALA A 5 -3.55 16.05 21.87
N VAL A 6 -3.08 15.97 20.62
CA VAL A 6 -2.75 17.15 19.79
C VAL A 6 -3.81 17.45 18.72
N GLY A 7 -4.92 16.71 18.68
CA GLY A 7 -6.03 16.92 17.74
C GLY A 7 -5.75 16.48 16.30
N PHE A 8 -4.82 15.56 16.08
CA PHE A 8 -4.47 15.06 14.75
C PHE A 8 -5.24 13.78 14.37
N GLY A 9 -5.54 13.64 13.09
CA GLY A 9 -5.93 12.37 12.48
C GLY A 9 -4.70 11.49 12.21
N ILE A 10 -4.90 10.18 12.19
CA ILE A 10 -3.86 9.20 11.91
C ILE A 10 -4.11 8.63 10.51
N VAL A 11 -3.08 8.66 9.66
CA VAL A 11 -2.96 7.75 8.52
C VAL A 11 -1.98 6.66 8.94
N PHE A 12 -2.35 5.39 8.72
CA PHE A 12 -1.55 4.25 9.18
C PHE A 12 -1.08 3.41 7.98
N GLY A 13 0.24 3.20 7.86
CA GLY A 13 0.84 2.35 6.83
C GLY A 13 0.60 0.86 7.06
N ILE A 14 -0.01 0.21 6.07
CA ILE A 14 -0.27 -1.22 6.04
C ILE A 14 0.88 -1.95 5.36
N ASN A 15 1.29 -3.09 5.92
CA ASN A 15 2.38 -3.89 5.39
C ASN A 15 2.06 -4.43 3.98
N ALA A 16 2.79 -3.97 2.96
CA ALA A 16 2.77 -4.49 1.60
C ALA A 16 4.01 -5.32 1.24
N GLY A 17 4.90 -5.55 2.20
CA GLY A 17 6.16 -6.27 2.03
C GLY A 17 5.99 -7.80 1.92
N PRO A 18 7.05 -8.58 2.22
CA PRO A 18 7.05 -10.03 1.99
C PRO A 18 6.18 -10.82 2.98
N GLY A 19 5.92 -10.30 4.18
CA GLY A 19 5.21 -11.04 5.23
C GLY A 19 3.76 -11.42 4.89
N PRO A 20 2.88 -10.47 4.52
CA PRO A 20 1.46 -10.73 4.30
C PRO A 20 1.20 -11.24 2.87
N ARG A 21 1.81 -12.38 2.50
CA ARG A 21 1.69 -12.93 1.14
C ARG A 21 1.47 -14.43 1.13
N LYS A 22 0.71 -14.89 0.15
CA LYS A 22 0.66 -16.32 -0.18
C LYS A 22 1.98 -16.76 -0.81
N PRO A 23 2.38 -18.04 -0.69
CA PRO A 23 3.50 -18.57 -1.46
C PRO A 23 3.27 -18.34 -2.96
N SER A 24 4.27 -17.83 -3.67
CA SER A 24 4.22 -17.71 -5.13
C SER A 24 4.27 -19.12 -5.75
N SER A 25 3.38 -19.40 -6.70
CA SER A 25 3.33 -20.67 -7.44
C SER A 25 4.39 -20.78 -8.56
N GLY A 26 5.38 -19.89 -8.59
CA GLY A 26 6.51 -19.95 -9.53
C GLY A 26 6.27 -19.27 -10.89
N ALA A 27 5.39 -18.26 -10.95
CA ALA A 27 5.20 -17.49 -12.19
C ALA A 27 6.47 -16.70 -12.55
N LYS A 28 6.86 -16.75 -13.82
CA LYS A 28 8.17 -16.33 -14.36
C LYS A 28 8.57 -14.86 -14.13
N ASN A 29 7.67 -13.99 -13.67
CA ASN A 29 7.88 -12.55 -13.62
C ASN A 29 7.63 -11.91 -12.24
N THR A 30 7.29 -12.67 -11.19
CA THR A 30 7.12 -12.13 -9.82
C THR A 30 7.55 -13.14 -8.77
N THR A 31 8.49 -12.77 -7.89
CA THR A 31 8.81 -13.59 -6.70
C THR A 31 7.74 -13.45 -5.61
N ALA A 32 7.00 -12.33 -5.61
CA ALA A 32 5.91 -12.09 -4.69
C ALA A 32 4.65 -12.91 -5.05
N GLY A 33 4.08 -13.61 -4.08
CA GLY A 33 2.71 -14.12 -4.18
C GLY A 33 1.68 -13.03 -3.84
N ALA A 34 0.41 -13.36 -4.01
CA ALA A 34 -0.70 -12.43 -3.75
C ALA A 34 -0.71 -11.93 -2.31
N TRP A 35 -0.96 -10.63 -2.14
CA TRP A 35 -1.13 -10.02 -0.81
C TRP A 35 -2.34 -10.61 -0.06
N VAL A 36 -2.17 -10.81 1.24
CA VAL A 36 -3.18 -11.37 2.14
C VAL A 36 -3.62 -10.29 3.12
N PRO A 37 -4.90 -9.88 3.11
CA PRO A 37 -5.38 -8.73 3.87
C PRO A 37 -5.61 -9.01 5.37
N ASP A 38 -5.44 -10.24 5.84
CA ASP A 38 -5.93 -10.67 7.16
C ASP A 38 -5.32 -9.84 8.30
N ASN A 39 -4.00 -9.61 8.29
CA ASN A 39 -3.36 -8.79 9.32
C ASN A 39 -3.82 -7.32 9.26
N ALA A 40 -4.01 -6.77 8.07
CA ALA A 40 -4.52 -5.41 7.89
C ALA A 40 -5.97 -5.30 8.39
N ARG A 41 -6.81 -6.30 8.10
CA ARG A 41 -8.21 -6.36 8.54
C ARG A 41 -8.32 -6.37 10.05
N GLU A 42 -7.52 -7.20 10.73
CA GLU A 42 -7.48 -7.23 12.19
C GLU A 42 -7.10 -5.87 12.79
N LEU A 43 -6.06 -5.22 12.24
CA LEU A 43 -5.67 -3.88 12.69
C LEU A 43 -6.79 -2.86 12.46
N MET A 44 -7.37 -2.81 11.27
CA MET A 44 -8.42 -1.84 10.92
C MET A 44 -9.69 -2.01 11.75
N ASN A 45 -10.10 -3.26 12.01
CA ASN A 45 -11.22 -3.56 12.89
C ASN A 45 -10.93 -3.14 14.33
N TYR A 46 -9.72 -3.44 14.82
CA TYR A 46 -9.31 -3.08 16.16
C TYR A 46 -9.31 -1.56 16.37
N THR A 47 -8.67 -0.79 15.48
CA THR A 47 -8.60 0.68 15.61
C THR A 47 -9.98 1.32 15.50
N SER A 48 -10.87 0.78 14.66
CA SER A 48 -12.26 1.19 14.54
C SER A 48 -13.03 0.91 15.84
N ALA A 49 -12.93 -0.30 16.39
CA ALA A 49 -13.60 -0.69 17.63
C ALA A 49 -13.14 0.12 18.85
N MET A 50 -11.87 0.54 18.87
CA MET A 50 -11.31 1.38 19.93
C MET A 50 -11.64 2.87 19.77
N GLY A 51 -12.26 3.28 18.66
CA GLY A 51 -12.58 4.70 18.39
C GLY A 51 -11.34 5.57 18.21
N TYR A 52 -10.24 5.01 17.71
CA TYR A 52 -9.03 5.79 17.43
C TYR A 52 -9.25 6.77 16.27
N PRO A 53 -8.57 7.93 16.26
CA PRO A 53 -8.78 8.97 15.24
C PRO A 53 -8.07 8.62 13.91
N VAL A 54 -8.26 7.39 13.42
CA VAL A 54 -7.71 6.95 12.13
C VAL A 54 -8.60 7.49 11.01
N VAL A 55 -8.01 8.30 10.14
CA VAL A 55 -8.70 8.93 9.01
C VAL A 55 -8.47 8.18 7.70
N GLY A 56 -7.44 7.34 7.64
CA GLY A 56 -7.12 6.56 6.45
C GLY A 56 -5.98 5.59 6.66
N TYR A 57 -5.69 4.84 5.61
CA TYR A 57 -4.61 3.86 5.56
C TYR A 57 -3.80 4.02 4.28
N GLU A 58 -2.53 3.67 4.36
CA GLU A 58 -1.60 3.58 3.24
C GLU A 58 -1.26 2.12 2.97
N LEU A 59 -0.96 1.76 1.71
CA LEU A 59 -0.48 0.41 1.38
C LEU A 59 1.02 0.45 1.08
N GLY A 60 1.84 -0.04 1.99
CA GLY A 60 3.28 -0.03 1.81
C GLY A 60 3.92 1.34 2.03
N ASN A 61 5.18 1.44 1.65
CA ASN A 61 6.02 2.63 1.74
C ASN A 61 7.12 2.43 0.71
N GLU A 62 7.26 3.33 -0.26
CA GLU A 62 8.27 3.27 -1.33
C GLU A 62 8.36 1.88 -1.99
N PRO A 63 7.24 1.34 -2.53
CA PRO A 63 7.25 0.01 -3.14
C PRO A 63 8.22 -0.10 -4.34
N ASP A 64 8.59 1.03 -4.94
CA ASP A 64 9.62 1.13 -5.98
C ASP A 64 11.03 0.75 -5.48
N GLN A 65 11.27 0.83 -4.17
CA GLN A 65 12.54 0.45 -3.54
C GLN A 65 12.58 -1.00 -3.08
N TYR A 66 11.48 -1.76 -3.16
CA TYR A 66 11.39 -3.09 -2.54
C TYR A 66 12.42 -4.09 -3.07
N ALA A 67 12.77 -4.03 -4.35
CA ALA A 67 13.80 -4.89 -4.93
C ALA A 67 15.18 -4.67 -4.26
N SER A 68 15.48 -3.44 -3.85
CA SER A 68 16.73 -3.07 -3.17
C SER A 68 16.64 -3.37 -1.67
N VAL A 69 15.60 -2.87 -1.01
CA VAL A 69 15.39 -2.99 0.45
C VAL A 69 15.25 -4.45 0.88
N PHE A 70 14.61 -5.29 0.06
CA PHE A 70 14.37 -6.71 0.37
C PHE A 70 15.18 -7.67 -0.50
N ALA A 71 16.35 -7.23 -1.00
CA ALA A 71 17.21 -8.05 -1.86
C ALA A 71 17.58 -9.40 -1.22
N SER A 72 17.88 -9.42 0.09
CA SER A 72 18.22 -10.67 0.82
C SER A 72 17.06 -11.66 0.93
N LEU A 73 15.83 -11.20 0.71
CA LEU A 73 14.61 -12.01 0.71
C LEU A 73 14.15 -12.35 -0.71
N ASN A 74 14.90 -11.94 -1.74
CA ASN A 74 14.55 -12.08 -3.15
C ASN A 74 13.12 -11.57 -3.44
N PHE A 75 12.76 -10.44 -2.86
CA PHE A 75 11.41 -9.89 -2.94
C PHE A 75 11.37 -8.59 -3.73
N SER A 76 10.42 -8.50 -4.65
CA SER A 76 10.08 -7.28 -5.39
C SER A 76 8.62 -7.33 -5.82
N LEU A 77 8.07 -6.17 -6.18
CA LEU A 77 6.74 -6.05 -6.77
C LEU A 77 6.84 -5.42 -8.15
N SER A 78 6.17 -6.04 -9.12
CA SER A 78 5.87 -5.35 -10.37
C SER A 78 4.74 -4.35 -10.12
N SER A 79 4.66 -3.30 -10.96
CA SER A 79 3.57 -2.32 -10.95
C SER A 79 2.19 -2.99 -11.05
N GLU A 80 2.08 -4.01 -11.89
CA GLU A 80 0.85 -4.82 -12.03
C GLU A 80 0.48 -5.54 -10.73
N GLN A 81 1.45 -6.20 -10.08
CA GLN A 81 1.18 -6.91 -8.83
C GLN A 81 0.81 -5.94 -7.71
N TYR A 82 1.50 -4.81 -7.63
CA TYR A 82 1.18 -3.77 -6.65
C TYR A 82 -0.23 -3.21 -6.85
N VAL A 83 -0.66 -2.96 -8.10
CA VAL A 83 -2.03 -2.52 -8.39
C VAL A 83 -3.06 -3.59 -8.01
N ARG A 84 -2.79 -4.88 -8.22
CA ARG A 84 -3.68 -5.96 -7.72
C ARG A 84 -3.79 -5.95 -6.20
N ASP A 85 -2.68 -5.77 -5.51
CA ASP A 85 -2.65 -5.66 -4.04
C ASP A 85 -3.43 -4.41 -3.58
N ALA A 86 -3.26 -3.28 -4.27
CA ALA A 86 -3.99 -2.04 -4.03
C ALA A 86 -5.51 -2.20 -4.23
N ALA A 87 -5.95 -2.95 -5.24
CA ALA A 87 -7.38 -3.24 -5.43
C ALA A 87 -7.97 -3.97 -4.21
N ALA A 88 -7.26 -4.98 -3.70
CA ALA A 88 -7.67 -5.71 -2.50
C ALA A 88 -7.67 -4.83 -1.26
N PHE A 89 -6.67 -3.95 -1.13
CA PHE A 89 -6.55 -2.99 -0.04
C PHE A 89 -7.67 -1.93 -0.05
N VAL A 90 -8.01 -1.36 -1.21
CA VAL A 90 -9.10 -0.40 -1.35
C VAL A 90 -10.42 -1.08 -0.97
N ALA A 91 -10.68 -2.27 -1.51
CA ALA A 91 -11.89 -3.04 -1.17
C ALA A 91 -11.98 -3.36 0.33
N LEU A 92 -10.87 -3.74 0.97
CA LEU A 92 -10.79 -3.96 2.40
C LEU A 92 -11.15 -2.69 3.18
N THR A 93 -10.49 -1.57 2.87
CA THR A 93 -10.67 -0.30 3.59
C THR A 93 -12.13 0.14 3.55
N ARG A 94 -12.77 0.06 2.37
CA ARG A 94 -14.20 0.38 2.22
C ARG A 94 -15.12 -0.60 2.94
N SER A 95 -14.73 -1.88 3.03
CA SER A 95 -15.50 -2.89 3.77
C SER A 95 -15.51 -2.66 5.28
N VAL A 96 -14.45 -2.04 5.82
CA VAL A 96 -14.35 -1.69 7.24
C VAL A 96 -15.15 -0.43 7.54
N ASN A 97 -14.92 0.64 6.79
CA ASN A 97 -15.66 1.91 6.91
C ASN A 97 -15.47 2.74 5.64
N THR A 98 -16.58 3.15 5.01
CA THR A 98 -16.55 3.92 3.76
C THR A 98 -16.03 5.35 3.91
N SER A 99 -15.97 5.88 5.13
CA SER A 99 -15.39 7.21 5.43
C SER A 99 -13.86 7.20 5.56
N LEU A 100 -13.21 6.02 5.62
CA LEU A 100 -11.76 5.93 5.67
C LEU A 100 -11.14 6.25 4.31
N LEU A 101 -10.08 7.05 4.31
CA LEU A 101 -9.31 7.37 3.13
C LEU A 101 -8.39 6.21 2.71
N THR A 102 -8.32 5.94 1.41
CA THR A 102 -7.25 5.14 0.81
C THR A 102 -6.15 6.06 0.30
N VAL A 103 -4.98 5.97 0.91
CA VAL A 103 -3.82 6.82 0.66
C VAL A 103 -2.70 5.97 0.05
N GLY A 104 -1.88 6.55 -0.81
CA GLY A 104 -0.75 5.84 -1.43
C GLY A 104 -0.40 6.40 -2.82
N PRO A 105 0.55 5.82 -3.54
CA PRO A 105 1.31 4.62 -3.16
C PRO A 105 2.67 4.90 -2.51
N ASP A 106 2.88 6.12 -1.98
CA ASP A 106 4.08 6.52 -1.23
C ASP A 106 5.40 6.29 -2.00
N MET A 107 5.42 6.70 -3.26
CA MET A 107 6.59 6.51 -4.13
C MET A 107 7.76 7.37 -3.70
N ASN A 108 8.98 6.84 -3.79
CA ASN A 108 10.18 7.67 -3.64
C ASN A 108 10.40 8.51 -4.91
N PHE A 109 10.33 9.85 -4.82
CA PHE A 109 10.70 10.73 -5.92
C PHE A 109 12.18 11.10 -5.83
N ILE A 110 12.92 10.87 -6.92
CA ILE A 110 14.35 11.22 -7.01
C ILE A 110 14.50 12.42 -7.96
N PRO A 111 14.74 13.65 -7.46
CA PRO A 111 14.77 14.86 -8.29
C PRO A 111 15.80 14.86 -9.42
N ILE A 112 16.90 14.12 -9.25
CA ILE A 112 17.99 14.04 -10.24
C ILE A 112 17.61 13.14 -11.42
N VAL A 113 16.83 12.09 -11.16
CA VAL A 113 16.31 11.17 -12.20
C VAL A 113 15.03 11.74 -12.80
N GLY A 114 14.29 12.54 -12.03
CA GLY A 114 13.17 13.35 -12.50
C GLY A 114 11.90 12.57 -12.81
N ASP A 115 11.83 11.28 -12.47
CA ASP A 115 10.82 10.39 -13.01
C ASP A 115 10.14 9.51 -11.95
N PHE A 116 8.84 9.32 -12.12
CA PHE A 116 8.00 8.44 -11.32
C PHE A 116 7.75 7.10 -12.04
N PHE A 117 8.82 6.45 -12.53
CA PHE A 117 8.71 5.27 -13.40
C PHE A 117 7.72 4.20 -12.90
N MET A 118 7.72 3.88 -11.60
CA MET A 118 6.76 2.93 -11.05
C MET A 118 5.32 3.47 -11.05
N LEU A 119 5.10 4.72 -10.61
CA LEU A 119 3.77 5.34 -10.62
C LEU A 119 3.19 5.41 -12.04
N GLU A 120 3.99 5.83 -13.01
CA GLU A 120 3.57 5.91 -14.41
C GLU A 120 3.25 4.53 -14.98
N SER A 121 4.10 3.54 -14.70
CA SER A 121 3.85 2.16 -15.15
C SER A 121 2.68 1.48 -14.45
N MET A 122 2.20 1.99 -13.31
CA MET A 122 0.99 1.51 -12.65
C MET A 122 -0.29 1.96 -13.36
N LEU A 123 -0.29 3.11 -14.04
CA LEU A 123 -1.48 3.72 -14.65
C LEU A 123 -2.31 2.77 -15.52
N PRO A 124 -1.75 2.04 -16.51
CA PRO A 124 -2.55 1.14 -17.35
C PRO A 124 -3.20 0.01 -16.54
N TYR A 125 -2.52 -0.48 -15.51
CA TYR A 125 -3.07 -1.52 -14.64
C TYR A 125 -4.17 -0.96 -13.72
N ALA A 126 -3.98 0.25 -13.19
CA ALA A 126 -4.97 0.91 -12.33
C ALA A 126 -6.28 1.16 -13.12
N GLN A 127 -6.17 1.59 -14.37
CA GLN A 127 -7.31 1.73 -15.29
C GLN A 127 -7.98 0.38 -15.58
N ALA A 128 -7.19 -0.66 -15.89
CA ALA A 128 -7.73 -2.00 -16.18
C ALA A 128 -8.44 -2.64 -14.99
N HIS A 129 -8.00 -2.35 -13.76
CA HIS A 129 -8.56 -2.89 -12.53
C HIS A 129 -9.53 -1.94 -11.81
N ASN A 130 -9.82 -0.76 -12.39
CA ASN A 130 -10.65 0.29 -11.80
C ASN A 130 -10.25 0.63 -10.34
N VAL A 131 -8.94 0.76 -10.10
CA VAL A 131 -8.38 1.11 -8.79
C VAL A 131 -8.24 2.63 -8.69
N SER A 132 -8.85 3.21 -7.66
CA SER A 132 -8.70 4.62 -7.32
C SER A 132 -8.29 4.78 -5.85
N TRP A 133 -7.29 5.61 -5.62
CA TRP A 133 -6.97 6.14 -4.30
C TRP A 133 -7.79 7.41 -4.05
N ASP A 134 -8.04 7.73 -2.78
CA ASP A 134 -8.57 9.05 -2.39
C ASP A 134 -7.48 10.11 -2.41
N VAL A 135 -6.24 9.73 -2.04
CA VAL A 135 -5.10 10.63 -1.95
C VAL A 135 -3.89 9.96 -2.61
N VAL A 136 -3.26 10.68 -3.53
CA VAL A 136 -1.99 10.27 -4.16
C VAL A 136 -0.82 10.86 -3.38
N THR A 137 0.11 10.01 -2.94
CA THR A 137 1.27 10.40 -2.12
C THR A 137 2.61 9.99 -2.74
N TRP A 138 3.64 10.77 -2.42
CA TRP A 138 5.04 10.53 -2.76
C TRP A 138 5.97 11.20 -1.75
N HIS A 139 7.20 10.74 -1.70
CA HIS A 139 8.26 11.30 -0.87
C HIS A 139 9.18 12.18 -1.72
N PHE A 140 9.58 13.33 -1.18
CA PHE A 140 10.53 14.25 -1.80
C PHE A 140 11.53 14.67 -0.73
N TYR A 141 12.82 14.53 -1.03
CA TYR A 141 13.93 14.85 -0.14
C TYR A 141 14.83 15.94 -0.74
#